data_AF-A0A6G3CHK9-F1
#
_entry.id   AF-A0A6G3CHK9-F1
#
_cell.length_a   1.000
_cell.length_b   1.000
_cell.length_c   1.000
_cell.angle_alpha   90.00
_cell.angle_beta   90.00
_cell.angle_gamma   90.00
#
_symmetry.space_group_name_H-M   'P 1'
#
loop_
_entity.id
_entity.type
_entity.pdbx_description
1 polymer ?
#
loop_
_entity_poly.entity_id
_entity_poly.type
_entity_poly.pdbx_seq_one_letter_code
_entity_poly.pdbx_strand_id
1 'polypeptide(L)'
;ANALTALRTLAYTLPYGHPLRAHLPVGLAALRSRLADPGLVLDLGLDWTESGTSLGTAIRAAHALPESGGAEADGLVRAGTALLLAPGYGDSERLLIRPAGLEGYDDPVFGLVEGTVGPHRTGDLLALRALLGSESDALASAGAPDGSAHHPAQDPTRTVPDLVAEAAAALAVSEDAAALYLMLLALPDPTDRNCVRWTEWKPARIKKARAELAATDLVVEAKRSRASRTLFLPCGWLERGAPGLPLETWKEGLYPVAGSARTLPHLPVPALYAAAWARVRGGDAPAFEELNTRATRKGRRR
;
A
#
# COMPACT_ATOMS: atom_id res chain seq x y z
N ALA A 1 -1.05 -13.35 -3.53
CA ALA A 1 -1.58 -11.97 -3.69
C ALA A 1 -3.11 -11.86 -3.67
N ASN A 2 -3.86 -12.66 -4.44
CA ASN A 2 -5.30 -12.43 -4.68
C ASN A 2 -6.19 -12.31 -3.43
N ALA A 3 -5.95 -13.15 -2.41
CA ALA A 3 -6.72 -13.11 -1.16
C ALA A 3 -6.53 -11.78 -0.40
N LEU A 4 -5.31 -11.27 -0.32
CA LEU A 4 -5.00 -9.98 0.28
C LEU A 4 -5.62 -8.83 -0.51
N THR A 5 -5.57 -8.88 -1.85
CA THR A 5 -6.23 -7.89 -2.72
C THR A 5 -7.73 -7.85 -2.49
N ALA A 6 -8.39 -9.01 -2.34
CA ALA A 6 -9.81 -9.09 -2.02
C ALA A 6 -10.13 -8.49 -0.65
N LEU A 7 -9.36 -8.84 0.39
CA LEU A 7 -9.50 -8.28 1.73
C LEU A 7 -9.36 -6.75 1.72
N ARG A 8 -8.29 -6.22 1.11
CA ARG A 8 -8.05 -4.77 1.01
C ARG A 8 -9.14 -4.06 0.19
N THR A 9 -9.62 -4.68 -0.88
CA THR A 9 -10.72 -4.15 -1.68
C THR A 9 -11.97 -4.00 -0.85
N LEU A 10 -12.40 -5.06 -0.15
CA LEU A 10 -13.60 -5.03 0.70
C LEU A 10 -13.42 -4.06 1.88
N ALA A 11 -12.27 -4.06 2.53
CA ALA A 11 -11.98 -3.16 3.64
C ALA A 11 -12.02 -1.68 3.22
N TYR A 12 -11.60 -1.36 1.99
CA TYR A 12 -11.66 0.00 1.46
C TYR A 12 -13.04 0.37 0.93
N THR A 13 -13.74 -0.50 0.20
CA THR A 13 -14.97 -0.11 -0.52
C THR A 13 -16.24 -0.27 0.30
N LEU A 14 -16.29 -1.18 1.27
CA LEU A 14 -17.47 -1.38 2.10
C LEU A 14 -17.63 -0.21 3.09
N PRO A 15 -18.81 0.45 3.13
CA PRO A 15 -19.14 1.43 4.16
C PRO A 15 -18.93 0.84 5.56
N TYR A 16 -18.51 1.67 6.51
CA TYR A 16 -18.50 1.31 7.92
C TYR A 16 -19.92 1.00 8.37
N GLY A 17 -20.06 0.03 9.28
CA GLY A 17 -21.35 -0.53 9.69
C GLY A 17 -21.91 -1.61 8.76
N HIS A 18 -21.41 -1.75 7.52
CA HIS A 18 -21.96 -2.72 6.56
C HIS A 18 -21.81 -4.18 7.08
N PRO A 19 -22.86 -5.04 7.02
CA PRO A 19 -22.84 -6.38 7.62
C PRO A 19 -21.67 -7.26 7.19
N LEU A 20 -21.27 -7.19 5.91
CA LEU A 20 -20.11 -7.93 5.40
C LEU A 20 -18.79 -7.61 6.11
N ARG A 21 -18.64 -6.45 6.76
CA ARG A 21 -17.43 -6.11 7.51
C ARG A 21 -17.19 -7.04 8.70
N ALA A 22 -18.26 -7.57 9.32
CA ALA A 22 -18.15 -8.56 10.40
C ALA A 22 -17.45 -9.85 9.97
N HIS A 23 -17.44 -10.16 8.67
CA HIS A 23 -16.81 -11.38 8.13
C HIS A 23 -15.35 -11.17 7.70
N LEU A 24 -14.84 -9.94 7.64
CA LEU A 24 -13.45 -9.69 7.21
C LEU A 24 -12.42 -10.28 8.20
N PRO A 25 -12.56 -10.09 9.53
CA PRO A 25 -11.64 -10.72 10.48
C PRO A 25 -11.70 -12.26 10.43
N VAL A 26 -12.88 -12.83 10.21
CA VAL A 26 -13.07 -14.29 10.07
C VAL A 26 -12.36 -14.81 8.82
N GLY A 27 -12.49 -14.10 7.69
CA GLY A 27 -11.78 -14.45 6.45
C GLY A 27 -10.26 -14.36 6.60
N LEU A 28 -9.76 -13.31 7.25
CA LEU A 28 -8.33 -13.19 7.55
C LEU A 28 -7.83 -14.31 8.46
N ALA A 29 -8.58 -14.66 9.50
CA ALA A 29 -8.26 -15.76 10.41
C ALA A 29 -8.23 -17.12 9.68
N ALA A 30 -9.18 -17.38 8.79
CA ALA A 30 -9.21 -18.59 7.98
C ALA A 30 -8.00 -18.69 7.03
N LEU A 31 -7.61 -17.58 6.40
CA LEU A 31 -6.40 -17.53 5.56
C LEU A 31 -5.14 -17.82 6.39
N ARG A 32 -5.00 -17.21 7.56
CA ARG A 32 -3.86 -17.45 8.46
C ARG A 32 -3.84 -18.88 8.99
N SER A 33 -4.99 -19.44 9.32
CA SER A 33 -5.10 -20.86 9.72
C SER A 33 -4.63 -21.79 8.60
N ARG A 34 -4.90 -21.46 7.33
CA ARG A 34 -4.37 -22.22 6.19
C ARG A 34 -2.85 -22.08 6.07
N LEU A 35 -2.31 -20.87 6.28
CA LEU A 35 -0.87 -20.60 6.25
C LEU A 35 -0.12 -21.31 7.39
N ALA A 36 -0.77 -21.53 8.52
CA ALA A 36 -0.20 -22.24 9.67
C ALA A 36 -0.13 -23.77 9.50
N ASP A 37 -0.68 -24.34 8.41
CA ASP A 37 -0.57 -25.78 8.14
C ASP A 37 0.89 -26.17 7.84
N PRO A 38 1.55 -27.03 8.65
CA PRO A 38 2.92 -27.47 8.41
C PRO A 38 3.12 -28.20 7.07
N GLY A 39 2.06 -28.79 6.51
CA GLY A 39 2.07 -29.44 5.21
C GLY A 39 1.90 -28.49 4.03
N LEU A 40 1.54 -27.22 4.26
CA LEU A 40 1.44 -26.24 3.19
C LEU A 40 2.81 -25.73 2.77
N VAL A 41 3.13 -25.94 1.50
CA VAL A 41 4.31 -25.41 0.85
C VAL A 41 3.87 -24.55 -0.34
N LEU A 42 4.35 -23.31 -0.40
CA LEU A 42 4.02 -22.33 -1.42
C LEU A 42 5.15 -22.23 -2.44
N ASP A 43 4.81 -22.37 -3.73
CA ASP A 43 5.65 -21.94 -4.84
C ASP A 43 5.22 -20.51 -5.22
N LEU A 44 6.13 -19.55 -5.05
CA LEU A 44 5.87 -18.14 -5.37
C LEU A 44 6.54 -17.68 -6.68
N GLY A 45 7.06 -18.61 -7.50
CA GLY A 45 7.75 -18.29 -8.76
C GLY A 45 9.09 -17.59 -8.57
N LEU A 46 9.74 -17.85 -7.43
CA LEU A 46 11.01 -17.27 -7.02
C LEU A 46 12.15 -18.21 -7.45
N ASP A 47 12.45 -18.21 -8.75
CA ASP A 47 13.43 -19.16 -9.32
C ASP A 47 14.80 -18.53 -9.62
N TRP A 48 14.84 -17.20 -9.81
CA TRP A 48 16.00 -16.49 -10.33
C TRP A 48 16.30 -15.23 -9.53
N THR A 49 17.58 -14.95 -9.33
CA THR A 49 18.08 -13.69 -8.77
C THR A 49 17.95 -12.55 -9.79
N GLU A 50 18.22 -11.32 -9.36
CA GLU A 50 18.30 -10.16 -10.27
C GLU A 50 19.38 -10.33 -11.35
N SER A 51 20.52 -10.93 -11.00
CA SER A 51 21.64 -11.24 -11.91
C SER A 51 21.38 -12.42 -12.86
N GLY A 52 20.21 -13.05 -12.80
CA GLY A 52 19.87 -14.21 -13.65
C GLY A 52 20.50 -15.52 -13.20
N THR A 53 21.04 -15.60 -11.98
CA THR A 53 21.50 -16.86 -11.37
C THR A 53 20.36 -17.58 -10.65
N SER A 54 20.47 -18.89 -10.44
CA SER A 54 19.49 -19.68 -9.67
C SER A 54 19.35 -19.11 -8.25
N LEU A 55 18.12 -18.86 -7.80
CA LEU A 55 17.89 -18.39 -6.43
C LEU A 55 18.33 -19.44 -5.40
N GLY A 56 18.19 -20.73 -5.72
CA GLY A 56 18.62 -21.82 -4.85
C GLY A 56 20.10 -21.76 -4.48
N THR A 57 20.98 -21.33 -5.39
CA THR A 57 22.41 -21.16 -5.11
C THR A 57 22.65 -20.13 -4.01
N ALA A 58 21.96 -19.00 -4.07
CA ALA A 58 22.08 -17.96 -3.05
C ALA A 58 21.51 -18.41 -1.70
N ILE A 59 20.39 -19.14 -1.70
CA ILE A 59 19.80 -19.72 -0.48
C ILE A 59 20.73 -20.77 0.13
N ARG A 60 21.31 -21.67 -0.68
CA ARG A 60 22.30 -22.64 -0.21
C ARG A 60 23.49 -21.96 0.46
N ALA A 61 24.04 -20.93 -0.16
CA ALA A 61 25.14 -20.15 0.41
C ALA A 61 24.75 -19.49 1.74
N ALA A 62 23.58 -18.85 1.82
CA ALA A 62 23.08 -18.20 3.03
C ALA A 62 22.86 -19.18 4.20
N HIS A 63 22.51 -20.43 3.90
CA HIS A 63 22.27 -21.48 4.89
C HIS A 63 23.44 -22.47 5.05
N ALA A 64 24.62 -22.18 4.46
CA ALA A 64 25.80 -23.04 4.48
C ALA A 64 25.53 -24.49 4.02
N LEU A 65 24.65 -24.67 3.03
CA LEU A 65 24.32 -25.96 2.43
C LEU A 65 25.34 -26.32 1.32
N PRO A 66 25.55 -27.61 1.03
CA PRO A 66 26.35 -28.05 -0.11
C PRO A 66 25.80 -27.50 -1.44
N GLU A 67 26.63 -27.39 -2.48
CA GLU A 67 26.20 -26.89 -3.79
C GLU A 67 25.15 -27.78 -4.48
N SER A 68 25.13 -29.07 -4.18
CA SER A 68 24.16 -30.04 -4.72
C SER A 68 23.81 -31.13 -3.70
N GLY A 69 22.71 -31.86 -3.95
CA GLY A 69 22.22 -32.90 -3.05
C GLY A 69 21.57 -32.35 -1.77
N GLY A 70 21.46 -33.21 -0.76
CA GLY A 70 20.81 -32.88 0.53
C GLY A 70 19.28 -32.95 0.52
N ALA A 71 18.70 -33.51 -0.56
CA ALA A 71 17.27 -33.74 -0.64
C ALA A 71 16.87 -34.89 0.29
N GLU A 72 15.77 -34.71 1.01
CA GLU A 72 15.16 -35.76 1.82
C GLU A 72 14.27 -36.69 0.97
N ALA A 73 13.57 -37.64 1.62
CA ALA A 73 12.74 -38.63 0.95
C ALA A 73 11.59 -38.01 0.11
N ASP A 74 11.21 -36.77 0.39
CA ASP A 74 10.24 -35.98 -0.37
C ASP A 74 10.85 -35.24 -1.57
N GLY A 75 12.16 -35.39 -1.80
CA GLY A 75 12.88 -34.71 -2.88
C GLY A 75 13.16 -33.22 -2.60
N LEU A 76 12.94 -32.76 -1.36
CA LEU A 76 13.14 -31.36 -0.97
C LEU A 76 14.39 -31.20 -0.12
N VAL A 77 15.11 -30.10 -0.34
CA VAL A 77 16.25 -29.68 0.47
C VAL A 77 15.77 -28.62 1.45
N ARG A 78 16.11 -28.76 2.73
CA ARG A 78 15.61 -27.89 3.81
C ARG A 78 16.65 -26.82 4.11
N ALA A 79 16.29 -25.55 3.90
CA ALA A 79 17.10 -24.39 4.24
C ALA A 79 16.48 -23.71 5.46
N GLY A 80 16.71 -24.28 6.64
CA GLY A 80 16.00 -23.87 7.86
C GLY A 80 14.56 -24.38 7.91
N THR A 81 13.68 -23.67 8.62
CA THR A 81 12.30 -24.09 8.90
C THR A 81 11.30 -23.65 7.84
N ALA A 82 11.54 -22.49 7.22
CA ALA A 82 10.60 -21.85 6.29
C ALA A 82 10.98 -22.02 4.82
N LEU A 83 12.25 -22.20 4.49
CA LEU A 83 12.71 -22.28 3.10
C LEU A 83 13.01 -23.72 2.69
N LEU A 84 12.52 -24.07 1.50
CA LEU A 84 12.69 -25.37 0.91
C LEU A 84 13.17 -25.16 -0.53
N LEU A 85 14.11 -26.00 -1.00
CA LEU A 85 14.53 -26.01 -2.40
C LEU A 85 14.00 -27.27 -3.05
N ALA A 86 13.43 -27.09 -4.25
CA ALA A 86 12.95 -28.17 -5.09
C ALA A 86 13.65 -28.14 -6.46
N PRO A 87 13.81 -29.29 -7.14
CA PRO A 87 14.32 -29.31 -8.50
C PRO A 87 13.52 -28.39 -9.43
N GLY A 88 14.26 -27.61 -10.24
CA GLY A 88 13.76 -26.71 -11.27
C GLY A 88 14.05 -27.21 -12.68
N TYR A 89 14.16 -26.29 -13.64
CA TYR A 89 14.52 -26.62 -15.02
C TYR A 89 16.05 -26.71 -15.18
N GLY A 90 16.54 -27.79 -15.79
CA GLY A 90 17.98 -28.05 -15.86
C GLY A 90 18.58 -28.22 -14.46
N ASP A 91 19.70 -27.55 -14.20
CA ASP A 91 20.39 -27.58 -12.91
C ASP A 91 19.91 -26.48 -11.92
N SER A 92 18.77 -25.82 -12.22
CA SER A 92 18.20 -24.79 -11.35
C SER A 92 17.37 -25.38 -10.22
N GLU A 93 17.17 -24.60 -9.17
CA GLU A 93 16.31 -24.95 -8.04
C GLU A 93 15.28 -23.85 -7.82
N ARG A 94 14.06 -24.27 -7.51
CA ARG A 94 12.95 -23.40 -7.16
C ARG A 94 12.93 -23.18 -5.66
N LEU A 95 12.72 -21.95 -5.24
CA LEU A 95 12.47 -21.63 -3.84
C LEU A 95 10.99 -21.86 -3.52
N LEU A 96 10.75 -22.76 -2.57
CA LEU A 96 9.45 -22.96 -1.95
C LEU A 96 9.47 -22.42 -0.53
N ILE A 97 8.34 -21.90 -0.08
CA ILE A 97 8.18 -21.33 1.25
C ILE A 97 7.13 -22.13 2.03
N ARG A 98 7.50 -22.61 3.21
CA ARG A 98 6.59 -23.18 4.22
C ARG A 98 6.22 -22.08 5.21
N PRO A 99 5.01 -21.51 5.14
CA PRO A 99 4.68 -20.36 5.98
C PRO A 99 4.61 -20.71 7.47
N ALA A 100 4.25 -21.95 7.83
CA ALA A 100 4.26 -22.44 9.21
C ALA A 100 5.67 -22.47 9.85
N GLY A 101 6.73 -22.36 9.04
CA GLY A 101 8.10 -22.27 9.51
C GLY A 101 8.59 -20.84 9.75
N LEU A 102 7.77 -19.83 9.44
CA LEU A 102 8.10 -18.41 9.64
C LEU A 102 7.77 -17.97 11.08
N GLU A 103 8.60 -17.12 11.66
CA GLU A 103 8.40 -16.55 13.00
C GLU A 103 7.35 -15.43 13.03
N GLY A 104 6.99 -14.87 11.87
CA GLY A 104 5.95 -13.86 11.74
C GLY A 104 6.25 -12.85 10.64
N TYR A 105 5.68 -11.65 10.78
CA TYR A 105 5.83 -10.54 9.81
C TYR A 105 7.28 -10.06 9.63
N ASP A 106 8.09 -10.10 10.69
CA ASP A 106 9.49 -9.62 10.70
C ASP A 106 10.52 -10.75 10.56
N ASP A 107 10.09 -11.91 10.06
CA ASP A 107 11.01 -13.03 9.83
C ASP A 107 12.14 -12.61 8.86
N PRO A 108 13.42 -12.87 9.22
CA PRO A 108 14.58 -12.48 8.40
C PRO A 108 14.58 -13.10 7.00
N VAL A 109 13.84 -14.19 6.77
CA VAL A 109 13.64 -14.80 5.44
C VAL A 109 13.11 -13.78 4.44
N PHE A 110 12.22 -12.87 4.85
CA PHE A 110 11.72 -11.83 3.94
C PHE A 110 12.87 -10.96 3.43
N GLY A 111 13.71 -10.46 4.34
CA GLY A 111 14.88 -9.64 3.97
C GLY A 111 15.90 -10.38 3.12
N LEU A 112 16.16 -11.66 3.42
CA LEU A 112 17.06 -12.51 2.63
C LEU A 112 16.57 -12.66 1.19
N VAL A 113 15.31 -13.01 1.01
CA VAL A 113 14.73 -13.24 -0.31
C VAL A 113 14.61 -11.93 -1.08
N GLU A 114 14.11 -10.87 -0.45
CA GLU A 114 14.01 -9.52 -1.05
C GLU A 114 15.37 -8.97 -1.49
N GLY A 115 16.43 -9.21 -0.71
CA GLY A 115 17.80 -8.79 -1.07
C GLY A 115 18.43 -9.59 -2.21
N THR A 116 17.84 -10.72 -2.60
CA THR A 116 18.40 -11.64 -3.59
C THR A 116 17.67 -11.61 -4.94
N VAL A 117 16.37 -11.27 -4.93
CA VAL A 117 15.54 -11.20 -6.14
C VAL A 117 15.26 -9.76 -6.55
N GLY A 118 15.08 -9.51 -7.85
CA GLY A 118 14.71 -8.18 -8.33
C GLY A 118 13.34 -7.73 -7.81
N PRO A 119 13.11 -6.42 -7.61
CA PRO A 119 11.93 -5.86 -6.94
C PRO A 119 10.59 -6.18 -7.64
N HIS A 120 10.62 -6.57 -8.92
CA HIS A 120 9.43 -6.89 -9.70
C HIS A 120 8.89 -8.32 -9.45
N ARG A 121 9.61 -9.15 -8.69
CA ARG A 121 9.29 -10.57 -8.45
C ARG A 121 8.81 -10.87 -7.02
N THR A 122 8.83 -9.89 -6.11
CA THR A 122 8.51 -10.09 -4.68
C THR A 122 7.03 -9.90 -4.33
N GLY A 123 6.14 -9.63 -5.29
CA GLY A 123 4.75 -9.26 -5.01
C GLY A 123 3.98 -10.27 -4.16
N ASP A 124 4.12 -11.57 -4.44
CA ASP A 124 3.47 -12.62 -3.65
C ASP A 124 4.13 -12.85 -2.29
N LEU A 125 5.45 -12.67 -2.20
CA LEU A 125 6.20 -12.70 -0.94
C LEU A 125 5.75 -11.57 -0.01
N LEU A 126 5.65 -10.34 -0.53
CA LEU A 126 5.16 -9.19 0.22
C LEU A 126 3.69 -9.35 0.62
N ALA A 127 2.89 -10.02 -0.22
CA ALA A 127 1.52 -10.36 0.14
C ALA A 127 1.45 -11.37 1.29
N LEU A 128 2.33 -12.40 1.29
CA LEU A 128 2.47 -13.32 2.42
C LEU A 128 2.87 -12.57 3.69
N ARG A 129 3.90 -11.72 3.62
CA ARG A 129 4.35 -10.89 4.74
C ARG A 129 3.19 -10.06 5.31
N ALA A 130 2.49 -9.31 4.47
CA ALA A 130 1.37 -8.47 4.87
C ALA A 130 0.22 -9.26 5.53
N LEU A 131 -0.05 -10.50 5.10
CA LEU A 131 -1.04 -11.37 5.75
C LEU A 131 -0.61 -11.78 7.16
N LEU A 132 0.69 -11.88 7.45
CA LEU A 132 1.19 -12.19 8.79
C LEU A 132 1.27 -10.95 9.71
N GLY A 133 1.19 -9.74 9.15
CA GLY A 133 1.30 -8.49 9.92
C GLY A 133 0.01 -8.05 10.61
N SER A 134 0.14 -7.38 11.77
CA SER A 134 -0.97 -6.86 12.57
C SER A 134 -1.78 -5.77 11.87
N GLU A 135 -1.19 -5.07 10.89
CA GLU A 135 -1.89 -4.09 10.07
C GLU A 135 -3.11 -4.68 9.35
N SER A 136 -3.02 -5.94 8.92
CA SER A 136 -4.16 -6.65 8.32
C SER A 136 -5.31 -6.85 9.31
N ASP A 137 -5.02 -7.03 10.61
CA ASP A 137 -6.04 -7.15 11.65
C ASP A 137 -6.76 -5.83 11.86
N ALA A 138 -6.01 -4.74 11.96
CA ALA A 138 -6.56 -3.39 12.08
C ALA A 138 -7.43 -3.06 10.87
N LEU A 139 -6.95 -3.36 9.66
CA LEU A 139 -7.69 -3.17 8.42
C LEU A 139 -8.99 -3.99 8.36
N ALA A 140 -8.94 -5.27 8.73
CA ALA A 140 -10.08 -6.17 8.70
C ALA A 140 -11.14 -5.81 9.75
N SER A 141 -10.71 -5.34 10.93
CA SER A 141 -11.61 -5.07 12.06
C SER A 141 -12.22 -3.67 12.04
N ALA A 142 -11.60 -2.72 11.36
CA ALA A 142 -12.07 -1.33 11.32
C ALA A 142 -13.52 -1.24 10.81
N GLY A 143 -14.33 -0.39 11.44
CA GLY A 143 -15.71 -0.12 10.99
C GLY A 143 -16.64 -1.33 11.00
N ALA A 144 -16.35 -2.35 11.82
CA ALA A 144 -17.28 -3.45 12.05
C ALA A 144 -18.65 -2.94 12.53
N PRO A 145 -19.75 -3.66 12.26
CA PRO A 145 -21.08 -3.23 12.69
C PRO A 145 -21.17 -3.06 14.21
N ASP A 146 -21.51 -1.85 14.65
CA ASP A 146 -21.67 -1.46 16.06
C ASP A 146 -23.08 -0.91 16.36
N GLY A 147 -23.99 -1.04 15.39
CA GLY A 147 -25.36 -0.50 15.46
C GLY A 147 -25.49 0.93 14.91
N SER A 148 -24.39 1.60 14.56
CA SER A 148 -24.45 2.89 13.86
C SER A 148 -24.95 2.74 12.41
N ALA A 149 -25.47 3.85 11.87
CA ALA A 149 -25.89 3.93 10.47
C ALA A 149 -24.67 3.81 9.55
N HIS A 150 -24.85 3.11 8.41
CA HIS A 150 -23.75 2.92 7.48
C HIS A 150 -23.25 4.24 6.91
N HIS A 151 -21.94 4.40 6.82
CA HIS A 151 -21.34 5.55 6.14
C HIS A 151 -20.02 5.19 5.46
N PRO A 152 -19.66 5.86 4.35
CA PRO A 152 -18.36 5.68 3.72
C PRO A 152 -17.22 5.98 4.69
N ALA A 153 -16.23 5.09 4.77
CA ALA A 153 -15.03 5.30 5.59
C ALA A 153 -14.21 6.50 5.09
N GLN A 154 -14.40 6.88 3.84
CA GLN A 154 -13.67 7.96 3.18
C GLN A 154 -14.13 9.34 3.60
N ASP A 155 -15.31 9.51 4.21
CA ASP A 155 -15.74 10.82 4.71
C ASP A 155 -15.03 11.15 6.05
N PRO A 156 -14.05 12.06 6.07
CA PRO A 156 -13.32 12.38 7.29
C PRO A 156 -14.20 13.12 8.31
N THR A 157 -15.28 13.78 7.88
CA THR A 157 -16.20 14.46 8.81
C THR A 157 -17.00 13.51 9.69
N ARG A 158 -17.08 12.23 9.28
CA ARG A 158 -17.69 11.16 10.08
C ARG A 158 -16.66 10.26 10.74
N THR A 159 -15.54 9.99 10.06
CA THR A 159 -14.55 9.02 10.53
C THR A 159 -13.47 9.60 11.44
N VAL A 160 -13.09 10.86 11.23
CA VAL A 160 -12.04 11.54 11.99
C VAL A 160 -12.39 13.02 12.22
N PRO A 161 -13.57 13.34 12.81
CA PRO A 161 -14.02 14.73 12.95
C PRO A 161 -13.05 15.61 13.74
N ASP A 162 -12.41 15.07 14.78
CA ASP A 162 -11.42 15.81 15.57
C ASP A 162 -10.19 16.20 14.74
N LEU A 163 -9.76 15.31 13.84
CA LEU A 163 -8.66 15.57 12.91
C LEU A 163 -9.05 16.62 11.85
N VAL A 164 -10.31 16.63 11.41
CA VAL A 164 -10.84 17.66 10.52
C VAL A 164 -10.79 19.02 11.22
N ALA A 165 -11.24 19.10 12.48
CA ALA A 165 -11.20 20.32 13.26
C ALA A 165 -9.76 20.80 13.51
N GLU A 166 -8.85 19.88 13.84
CA GLU A 166 -7.42 20.18 13.99
C GLU A 166 -6.83 20.73 12.69
N ALA A 167 -7.06 20.06 11.55
CA ALA A 167 -6.55 20.49 10.26
C ALA A 167 -7.14 21.84 9.85
N ALA A 168 -8.44 22.07 10.06
CA ALA A 168 -9.11 23.34 9.79
C ALA A 168 -8.45 24.49 10.57
N ALA A 169 -8.23 24.29 11.87
CA ALA A 169 -7.58 25.29 12.72
C ALA A 169 -6.13 25.54 12.31
N ALA A 170 -5.36 24.48 12.06
CA ALA A 170 -3.94 24.58 11.70
C ALA A 170 -3.72 25.25 10.33
N LEU A 171 -4.65 25.05 9.39
CA LEU A 171 -4.57 25.58 8.03
C LEU A 171 -5.35 26.89 7.85
N ALA A 172 -6.07 27.35 8.88
CA ALA A 172 -6.96 28.51 8.84
C ALA A 172 -7.99 28.46 7.70
N VAL A 173 -8.62 27.30 7.51
CA VAL A 173 -9.71 27.06 6.55
C VAL A 173 -10.94 26.50 7.26
N SER A 174 -12.07 26.45 6.57
CA SER A 174 -13.28 25.77 7.09
C SER A 174 -13.08 24.27 7.23
N GLU A 175 -13.86 23.63 8.11
CA GLU A 175 -13.88 22.16 8.26
C GLU A 175 -14.22 21.45 6.94
N ASP A 176 -15.08 22.04 6.10
CA ASP A 176 -15.42 21.47 4.79
C ASP A 176 -14.21 21.47 3.84
N ALA A 177 -13.45 22.57 3.82
CA ALA A 177 -12.22 22.67 3.05
C ALA A 177 -11.15 21.72 3.60
N ALA A 178 -10.96 21.67 4.91
CA ALA A 178 -10.03 20.75 5.57
C ALA A 178 -10.35 19.28 5.28
N ALA A 179 -11.63 18.90 5.31
CA ALA A 179 -12.07 17.56 4.96
C ALA A 179 -11.73 17.18 3.51
N LEU A 180 -11.97 18.08 2.53
CA LEU A 180 -11.58 17.83 1.14
C LEU A 180 -10.05 17.79 0.98
N TYR A 181 -9.31 18.62 1.72
CA TYR A 181 -7.86 18.59 1.71
C TYR A 181 -7.31 17.26 2.25
N LEU A 182 -7.84 16.75 3.37
CA LEU A 182 -7.45 15.44 3.91
C LEU A 182 -7.73 14.32 2.90
N MET A 183 -8.89 14.33 2.21
CA MET A 183 -9.16 13.39 1.12
C MET A 183 -8.11 13.44 0.02
N LEU A 184 -7.73 14.64 -0.42
CA LEU A 184 -6.69 14.84 -1.44
C LEU A 184 -5.32 14.37 -0.95
N LEU A 185 -4.99 14.65 0.32
CA LEU A 185 -3.73 14.31 0.95
C LEU A 185 -3.53 12.80 1.07
N ALA A 186 -4.58 12.07 1.46
CA ALA A 186 -4.46 10.70 1.94
C ALA A 186 -5.04 9.65 0.99
N LEU A 187 -6.13 9.92 0.28
CA LEU A 187 -6.82 8.86 -0.47
C LEU A 187 -6.15 8.57 -1.84
N PRO A 188 -6.19 7.30 -2.29
CA PRO A 188 -5.65 6.90 -3.59
C PRO A 188 -6.51 7.37 -4.78
N ASP A 189 -7.82 7.50 -4.60
CA ASP A 189 -8.77 7.86 -5.66
C ASP A 189 -9.74 9.01 -5.31
N PRO A 190 -9.28 10.19 -4.84
CA PRO A 190 -10.14 11.32 -4.49
C PRO A 190 -10.59 12.08 -5.75
N THR A 191 -11.29 11.39 -6.65
CA THR A 191 -11.94 12.03 -7.82
C THR A 191 -13.10 12.90 -7.34
N ASP A 192 -13.46 13.94 -8.11
CA ASP A 192 -14.57 14.83 -7.71
C ASP A 192 -15.87 14.05 -7.48
N ARG A 193 -16.11 13.02 -8.28
CA ARG A 193 -17.26 12.12 -8.14
C ARG A 193 -17.20 11.31 -6.85
N ASN A 194 -16.03 10.78 -6.51
CA ASN A 194 -15.86 10.00 -5.29
C ASN A 194 -16.03 10.87 -4.05
N CYS A 195 -15.46 12.08 -4.01
CA CYS A 195 -15.64 13.00 -2.90
C CYS A 195 -17.13 13.35 -2.68
N VAL A 196 -17.88 13.63 -3.76
CA VAL A 196 -19.34 13.84 -3.67
C VAL A 196 -20.05 12.59 -3.16
N ARG A 197 -19.73 11.41 -3.70
CA ARG A 197 -20.37 10.14 -3.31
C ARG A 197 -20.12 9.81 -1.83
N TRP A 198 -18.92 10.04 -1.33
CA TRP A 198 -18.55 9.65 0.03
C TRP A 198 -19.13 10.59 1.08
N THR A 199 -19.09 11.90 0.80
CA THR A 199 -19.61 12.93 1.73
C THR A 199 -21.13 13.09 1.66
N GLU A 200 -21.74 12.71 0.53
CA GLU A 200 -23.14 12.98 0.22
C GLU A 200 -23.50 14.48 0.27
N TRP A 201 -22.51 15.36 0.19
CA TRP A 201 -22.73 16.80 0.26
C TRP A 201 -23.48 17.33 -0.96
N LYS A 202 -24.37 18.30 -0.69
CA LYS A 202 -25.06 19.04 -1.75
C LYS A 202 -24.06 19.77 -2.65
N PRO A 203 -24.33 19.91 -3.97
CA PRO A 203 -23.40 20.53 -4.92
C PRO A 203 -22.88 21.91 -4.49
N ALA A 204 -23.72 22.75 -3.89
CA ALA A 204 -23.34 24.07 -3.42
C ALA A 204 -22.29 24.05 -2.30
N ARG A 205 -22.41 23.11 -1.33
CA ARG A 205 -21.47 22.95 -0.21
C ARG A 205 -20.09 22.55 -0.73
N ILE A 206 -20.06 21.52 -1.59
CA ILE A 206 -18.83 21.06 -2.22
C ILE A 206 -18.17 22.14 -3.09
N LYS A 207 -18.96 22.89 -3.86
CA LYS A 207 -18.43 23.99 -4.68
C LYS A 207 -17.78 25.07 -3.81
N LYS A 208 -18.41 25.43 -2.69
CA LYS A 208 -17.88 26.41 -1.74
C LYS A 208 -16.55 25.94 -1.14
N ALA A 209 -16.50 24.72 -0.63
CA ALA A 209 -15.29 24.15 -0.02
C ALA A 209 -14.11 24.05 -1.01
N ARG A 210 -14.39 23.64 -2.27
CA ARG A 210 -13.36 23.63 -3.32
C ARG A 210 -12.85 25.02 -3.69
N ALA A 211 -13.75 25.99 -3.79
CA ALA A 211 -13.36 27.37 -4.09
C ALA A 211 -12.52 27.98 -2.96
N GLU A 212 -12.82 27.65 -1.70
CA GLU A 212 -12.01 28.04 -0.56
C GLU A 212 -10.61 27.42 -0.62
N LEU A 213 -10.50 26.10 -0.87
CA LEU A 213 -9.19 25.46 -1.04
C LEU A 213 -8.38 26.06 -2.19
N ALA A 214 -9.02 26.32 -3.33
CA ALA A 214 -8.36 26.92 -4.50
C ALA A 214 -7.84 28.35 -4.24
N ALA A 215 -8.34 29.03 -3.21
CA ALA A 215 -7.86 30.34 -2.79
C ALA A 215 -6.64 30.26 -1.83
N THR A 216 -6.16 29.05 -1.53
CA THR A 216 -4.96 28.80 -0.70
C THR A 216 -3.82 28.21 -1.53
N ASP A 217 -2.61 28.23 -0.99
CA ASP A 217 -1.44 27.57 -1.60
C ASP A 217 -1.36 26.05 -1.29
N LEU A 218 -2.37 25.49 -0.61
CA LEU A 218 -2.40 24.07 -0.23
C LEU A 218 -2.65 23.13 -1.42
N VAL A 219 -3.23 23.67 -2.50
CA VAL A 219 -3.58 22.94 -3.71
C VAL A 219 -3.28 23.78 -4.94
N VAL A 220 -3.16 23.12 -6.08
CA VAL A 220 -3.08 23.76 -7.39
C VAL A 220 -4.23 23.33 -8.29
N GLU A 221 -4.76 24.26 -9.06
CA GLU A 221 -5.72 23.97 -10.12
C GLU A 221 -4.99 23.52 -11.39
N ALA A 222 -5.31 22.33 -11.87
CA ALA A 222 -4.70 21.78 -13.08
C ALA A 222 -5.65 20.84 -13.82
N LYS A 223 -5.26 20.44 -15.03
CA LYS A 223 -5.93 19.35 -15.77
C LYS A 223 -4.93 18.21 -15.97
N ARG A 224 -5.18 17.09 -15.32
CA ARG A 224 -4.40 15.86 -15.48
C ARG A 224 -5.27 14.77 -16.11
N SER A 225 -4.69 14.03 -17.06
CA SER A 225 -5.39 12.94 -17.73
C SER A 225 -5.82 11.88 -16.70
N ARG A 226 -7.03 11.32 -16.85
CA ARG A 226 -7.58 10.25 -16.00
C ARG A 226 -7.71 10.55 -14.48
N ALA A 227 -7.35 11.75 -14.01
CA ALA A 227 -7.46 12.11 -12.59
C ALA A 227 -8.90 12.42 -12.14
N SER A 228 -9.75 12.86 -13.08
CA SER A 228 -11.17 13.17 -12.85
C SER A 228 -11.43 14.10 -11.65
N ARG A 229 -10.56 15.11 -11.47
CA ARG A 229 -10.68 16.20 -10.50
C ARG A 229 -9.94 17.46 -10.98
N THR A 230 -10.19 18.59 -10.33
CA THR A 230 -9.58 19.89 -10.67
C THR A 230 -8.51 20.36 -9.69
N LEU A 231 -8.53 19.90 -8.43
CA LEU A 231 -7.56 20.27 -7.39
C LEU A 231 -6.54 19.14 -7.16
N PHE A 232 -5.29 19.53 -6.96
CA PHE A 232 -4.15 18.63 -6.79
C PHE A 232 -3.21 19.14 -5.70
N LEU A 233 -2.47 18.24 -5.04
CA LEU A 233 -1.40 18.67 -4.13
C LEU A 233 -0.25 19.31 -4.95
N PRO A 234 0.45 20.31 -4.41
CA PRO A 234 1.54 21.00 -5.09
C PRO A 234 2.83 20.15 -5.10
N CYS A 235 2.82 18.98 -5.75
CA CYS A 235 3.97 18.08 -5.82
C CYS A 235 4.05 17.33 -7.17
N GLY A 236 5.03 16.41 -7.26
CA GLY A 236 5.22 15.55 -8.43
C GLY A 236 3.97 14.73 -8.79
N TRP A 237 3.91 14.32 -10.06
CA TRP A 237 2.78 13.60 -10.64
C TRP A 237 3.24 12.27 -11.24
N LEU A 238 2.65 11.17 -10.79
CA LEU A 238 2.95 9.83 -11.24
C LEU A 238 1.90 9.37 -12.26
N GLU A 239 2.29 9.33 -13.53
CA GLU A 239 1.48 8.76 -14.62
C GLU A 239 1.43 7.23 -14.55
N ARG A 240 0.24 6.65 -14.78
CA ARG A 240 0.00 5.22 -14.60
C ARG A 240 -0.97 4.63 -15.61
N GLY A 241 -0.72 3.38 -16.00
CA GLY A 241 -1.63 2.59 -16.83
C GLY A 241 -2.88 2.12 -16.08
N ALA A 242 -3.96 1.84 -16.82
CA ALA A 242 -5.17 1.25 -16.25
C ALA A 242 -4.93 -0.18 -15.71
N PRO A 243 -5.63 -0.61 -14.65
CA PRO A 243 -6.73 0.07 -13.93
C PRO A 243 -6.29 1.11 -12.88
N GLY A 244 -5.00 1.29 -12.65
CA GLY A 244 -4.44 2.31 -11.78
C GLY A 244 -4.84 3.72 -12.21
N LEU A 245 -5.19 4.56 -11.22
CA LEU A 245 -5.31 5.99 -11.44
C LEU A 245 -3.94 6.63 -11.27
N PRO A 246 -3.59 7.62 -12.10
CA PRO A 246 -2.50 8.54 -11.81
C PRO A 246 -2.72 9.23 -10.45
N LEU A 247 -1.62 9.54 -9.76
CA LEU A 247 -1.67 10.15 -8.43
C LEU A 247 -0.44 11.03 -8.18
N GLU A 248 -0.52 11.83 -7.12
CA GLU A 248 0.59 12.60 -6.59
C GLU A 248 1.70 11.71 -6.03
N THR A 249 2.97 11.97 -6.37
CA THR A 249 4.15 11.22 -5.87
C THR A 249 4.25 11.26 -4.34
N TRP A 250 3.75 12.34 -3.72
CA TRP A 250 3.57 12.46 -2.27
C TRP A 250 3.01 11.20 -1.59
N LYS A 251 2.04 10.55 -2.24
CA LYS A 251 1.30 9.41 -1.69
C LYS A 251 2.08 8.10 -1.73
N GLU A 252 3.20 8.04 -2.45
CA GLU A 252 4.08 6.85 -2.46
C GLU A 252 4.66 6.58 -1.07
N GLY A 253 4.82 7.62 -0.24
CA GLY A 253 5.20 7.46 1.17
C GLY A 253 4.05 7.08 2.12
N LEU A 254 2.81 6.92 1.64
CA LEU A 254 1.66 6.52 2.46
C LEU A 254 1.24 5.07 2.23
N TYR A 255 1.47 4.54 1.04
CA TYR A 255 1.17 3.15 0.69
C TYR A 255 1.93 2.75 -0.57
N PRO A 256 2.19 1.45 -0.77
CA PRO A 256 2.90 0.98 -1.94
C PRO A 256 2.10 1.27 -3.22
N VAL A 257 2.78 1.82 -4.22
CA VAL A 257 2.24 2.11 -5.55
C VAL A 257 3.02 1.28 -6.56
N ALA A 258 2.39 0.27 -7.15
CA ALA A 258 3.06 -0.66 -8.06
C ALA A 258 2.38 -0.68 -9.43
N GLY A 259 3.16 -0.41 -10.48
CA GLY A 259 2.76 -0.51 -11.89
C GLY A 259 1.38 0.08 -12.18
N SER A 260 0.57 -0.67 -12.93
CA SER A 260 -0.79 -0.30 -13.33
C SER A 260 -1.90 -0.86 -12.43
N ALA A 261 -1.58 -1.55 -11.33
CA ALA A 261 -2.59 -2.14 -10.46
C ALA A 261 -3.44 -1.06 -9.74
N ARG A 262 -4.67 -1.38 -9.33
CA ARG A 262 -5.43 -0.46 -8.47
C ARG A 262 -4.68 -0.29 -7.15
N THR A 263 -4.49 0.97 -6.72
CA THR A 263 -3.88 1.28 -5.43
C THR A 263 -4.89 1.03 -4.31
N LEU A 264 -4.54 0.16 -3.37
CA LEU A 264 -5.36 -0.21 -2.22
C LEU A 264 -4.58 0.06 -0.94
N PRO A 265 -5.08 0.91 -0.02
CA PRO A 265 -4.39 1.17 1.25
C PRO A 265 -4.23 -0.10 2.07
N HIS A 266 -3.12 -0.19 2.81
CA HIS A 266 -2.87 -1.27 3.77
C HIS A 266 -3.37 -0.92 5.18
N LEU A 267 -3.65 0.36 5.44
CA LEU A 267 -4.21 0.86 6.70
C LEU A 267 -5.71 1.16 6.58
N PRO A 268 -6.48 1.08 7.69
CA PRO A 268 -7.80 1.70 7.77
C PRO A 268 -7.76 3.17 7.35
N VAL A 269 -8.83 3.66 6.73
CA VAL A 269 -8.91 5.06 6.26
C VAL A 269 -8.66 6.10 7.38
N PRO A 270 -9.19 5.95 8.62
CA PRO A 270 -8.87 6.86 9.73
C PRO A 270 -7.37 6.92 10.04
N ALA A 271 -6.70 5.75 10.08
CA ALA A 271 -5.28 5.66 10.33
C ALA A 271 -4.46 6.24 9.17
N LEU A 272 -4.95 6.10 7.94
CA LEU A 272 -4.34 6.71 6.76
C LEU A 272 -4.41 8.24 6.80
N TYR A 273 -5.54 8.82 7.23
CA TYR A 273 -5.64 10.27 7.45
C TYR A 273 -4.68 10.74 8.55
N ALA A 274 -4.63 10.03 9.68
CA ALA A 274 -3.72 10.35 10.77
C ALA A 274 -2.24 10.29 10.33
N ALA A 275 -1.85 9.25 9.60
CA ALA A 275 -0.49 9.11 9.08
C ALA A 275 -0.13 10.23 8.09
N ALA A 276 -1.05 10.57 7.18
CA ALA A 276 -0.85 11.65 6.22
C ALA A 276 -0.72 13.01 6.92
N TRP A 277 -1.57 13.29 7.90
CA TRP A 277 -1.52 14.54 8.67
C TRP A 277 -0.28 14.64 9.55
N ALA A 278 0.14 13.53 10.19
CA ALA A 278 1.33 13.48 11.00
C ALA A 278 2.60 13.85 10.20
N ARG A 279 2.69 13.41 8.94
CA ARG A 279 3.78 13.81 8.03
C ARG A 279 3.78 15.32 7.77
N VAL A 280 2.62 15.89 7.44
CA VAL A 280 2.46 17.34 7.21
C VAL A 280 2.88 18.13 8.46
N ARG A 281 2.42 17.71 9.64
CA ARG A 281 2.80 18.35 10.93
C ARG A 281 4.27 18.15 11.28
N GLY A 282 4.89 17.07 10.80
CA GLY A 282 6.31 16.77 10.93
C GLY A 282 7.22 17.54 9.96
N GLY A 283 6.66 18.46 9.14
CA GLY A 283 7.42 19.25 8.16
C GLY A 283 7.64 18.56 6.82
N ASP A 284 7.11 17.35 6.65
CA ASP A 284 7.05 16.65 5.38
C ASP A 284 5.66 16.93 4.79
N ALA A 285 5.50 18.07 4.13
CA ALA A 285 4.26 18.44 3.44
C ALA A 285 4.42 18.26 1.92
N PRO A 286 3.33 18.07 1.16
CA PRO A 286 3.42 18.03 -0.29
C PRO A 286 4.07 19.29 -0.84
N ALA A 287 5.18 19.14 -1.54
CA ALA A 287 5.91 20.22 -2.18
C ALA A 287 6.52 19.74 -3.50
N PHE A 288 6.76 20.67 -4.42
CA PHE A 288 7.60 20.41 -5.58
C PHE A 288 9.05 20.33 -5.13
N GLU A 289 9.82 19.38 -5.67
CA GLU A 289 11.26 19.33 -5.42
C GLU A 289 11.91 20.65 -5.86
N GLU A 290 12.59 21.32 -4.93
CA GLU A 290 13.41 22.48 -5.25
C GLU A 290 14.65 22.03 -6.03
N LEU A 291 14.60 22.13 -7.36
CA LEU A 291 15.76 21.99 -8.21
C LEU A 291 16.74 23.15 -7.95
N ASN A 292 17.67 22.96 -7.02
CA ASN A 292 18.82 23.85 -6.83
C ASN A 292 19.77 23.75 -8.03
N THR A 293 19.38 24.38 -9.14
CA THR A 293 20.24 24.51 -10.32
C THR A 293 21.37 25.51 -10.00
N ARG A 294 22.51 25.00 -9.54
CA ARG A 294 23.76 25.79 -9.55
C ARG A 294 24.01 26.24 -10.98
N ALA A 295 24.00 27.55 -11.19
CA ALA A 295 24.23 28.19 -12.47
C ALA A 295 25.44 27.57 -13.18
N THR A 296 25.21 27.03 -14.37
CA THR A 296 26.25 26.53 -15.28
C THR A 296 27.24 27.65 -15.56
N ARG A 297 28.49 27.49 -15.12
CA ARG A 297 29.58 28.42 -15.48
C ARG A 297 29.63 28.54 -16.99
N LYS A 298 29.41 29.76 -17.51
CA LYS A 298 29.63 30.13 -18.92
C LYS A 298 31.03 29.66 -19.35
N GLY A 299 31.06 28.66 -20.23
CA GLY A 299 32.28 28.24 -20.91
C GLY A 299 32.83 29.40 -21.73
N ARG A 300 34.06 29.80 -21.42
CA ARG A 300 34.84 30.81 -22.15
C ARG A 300 35.23 30.22 -23.51
N ARG A 301 34.65 30.73 -24.60
CA ARG A 301 35.14 30.47 -25.96
C ARG A 301 36.60 30.96 -26.07
N ARG A 302 37.48 30.09 -26.53
CA ARG A 302 38.76 30.44 -27.15
C ARG A 302 38.67 30.09 -28.62
#